data_AF-A0A7C8ELR2-F1
#
_entry.id   AF-A0A7C8ELR2-F1
#
_cell.length_a   1.000
_cell.length_b   1.000
_cell.length_c   1.000
_cell.angle_alpha   90.00
_cell.angle_beta   90.00
_cell.angle_gamma   90.00
#
_symmetry.space_group_name_H-M   'P 1'
#
loop_
_entity.id
_entity.type
_entity.pdbx_description
1 polymer ?
#
loop_
_entity_poly.entity_id
_entity_poly.type
_entity_poly.pdbx_seq_one_letter_code
_entity_poly.pdbx_strand_id
1 'polypeptide(L)'
;MKREETRRPQGQRDDMLPEYDFTGKKGVRGKYYQAYRQGHTVIIGEDDGTVSVRYFTLEDGAVMLEPDVREYFPDSEAVNAALRSLIALVPPKSTKRRTNSKRSSTNRDV
;
A
#
# COMPACT_ATOMS: atom_id res chain seq x y z
N MET A 1 -39.95 -44.80 18.35
CA MET A 1 -38.96 -44.98 17.28
C MET A 1 -37.66 -44.32 17.74
N LYS A 2 -36.59 -45.10 17.90
CA LYS A 2 -35.29 -44.64 18.43
C LYS A 2 -34.58 -43.79 17.36
N ARG A 3 -33.99 -42.66 17.73
CA ARG A 3 -33.10 -41.89 16.84
C ARG A 3 -31.84 -42.70 16.61
N GLU A 4 -31.54 -42.99 15.35
CA GLU A 4 -30.27 -43.60 14.94
C GLU A 4 -29.17 -42.55 15.04
N GLU A 5 -28.21 -42.86 15.91
CA GLU A 5 -26.99 -42.11 16.11
C GLU A 5 -26.11 -42.32 14.87
N THR A 6 -26.01 -41.28 14.04
CA THR A 6 -25.23 -41.33 12.80
C THR A 6 -23.75 -41.41 13.16
N ARG A 7 -23.20 -42.63 13.19
CA ARG A 7 -21.76 -42.87 13.35
C ARG A 7 -21.03 -42.19 12.20
N ARG A 8 -20.28 -41.13 12.51
CA ARG A 8 -19.34 -40.50 11.56
C ARG A 8 -18.33 -41.57 11.12
N PRO A 9 -18.14 -41.81 9.81
CA PRO A 9 -17.17 -42.79 9.37
C PRO A 9 -15.78 -42.32 9.79
N GLN A 10 -15.13 -43.12 10.63
CA GLN A 10 -13.72 -42.96 10.97
C GLN A 10 -12.91 -43.51 9.80
N GLY A 11 -12.18 -42.64 9.11
CA GLY A 11 -11.19 -43.10 8.14
C GLY A 11 -11.09 -42.25 6.89
N GLN A 12 -10.64 -41.02 7.05
CA GLN A 12 -9.63 -40.43 6.18
C GLN A 12 -8.73 -39.68 7.15
N ARG A 13 -7.55 -40.24 7.43
CA ARG A 13 -6.52 -39.49 8.16
C ARG A 13 -6.09 -38.41 7.20
N ASP A 14 -6.77 -37.28 7.34
CA ASP A 14 -6.44 -35.94 6.91
C ASP A 14 -5.06 -35.86 6.26
N ASP A 15 -5.05 -35.81 4.92
CA ASP A 15 -3.83 -35.64 4.11
C ASP A 15 -3.17 -34.25 4.33
N MET A 16 -3.72 -33.43 5.24
CA MET A 16 -3.12 -32.18 5.66
C MET A 16 -1.90 -32.41 6.53
N LEU A 17 -0.79 -31.77 6.16
CA LEU A 17 0.40 -31.72 6.99
C LEU A 17 0.06 -31.10 8.36
N PRO A 18 0.64 -31.59 9.48
CA PRO A 18 0.33 -31.09 10.83
C PRO A 18 0.49 -29.58 11.01
N GLU A 19 1.34 -28.94 10.19
CA GLU A 19 1.55 -27.50 10.18
C GLU A 19 0.33 -26.69 9.68
N TYR A 20 -0.56 -27.31 8.90
CA TYR A 20 -1.81 -26.74 8.39
C TYR A 20 -3.04 -27.12 9.25
N ASP A 21 -2.85 -27.73 10.42
CA ASP A 21 -3.95 -27.91 11.37
C ASP A 21 -4.28 -26.59 12.07
N PHE A 22 -5.43 -26.02 11.72
CA PHE A 22 -5.98 -24.79 12.31
C PHE A 22 -7.03 -25.04 13.39
N THR A 23 -7.24 -26.29 13.81
CA THR A 23 -8.23 -26.66 14.83
C THR A 23 -7.92 -25.92 16.15
N GLY A 24 -8.92 -25.21 16.68
CA GLY A 24 -8.78 -24.40 17.90
C GLY A 24 -8.04 -23.07 17.73
N LYS A 25 -7.52 -22.74 16.53
CA LYS A 25 -6.89 -21.43 16.26
C LYS A 25 -7.95 -20.39 15.85
N LYS A 26 -7.88 -19.19 16.43
CA LYS A 26 -8.74 -18.05 16.03
C LYS A 26 -8.04 -17.22 14.95
N GLY A 27 -8.62 -17.19 13.75
CA GLY A 27 -8.11 -16.37 12.65
C GLY A 27 -8.26 -14.86 12.93
N VAL A 28 -7.23 -14.08 12.64
CA VAL A 28 -7.27 -12.61 12.70
C VAL A 28 -7.33 -12.06 11.28
N ARG A 29 -8.49 -11.51 10.89
CA ARG A 29 -8.65 -10.85 9.59
C ARG A 29 -7.78 -9.60 9.54
N GLY A 30 -7.00 -9.45 8.47
CA GLY A 30 -6.18 -8.25 8.25
C GLY A 30 -4.83 -8.20 8.98
N LYS A 31 -4.37 -9.30 9.62
CA LYS A 31 -3.09 -9.33 10.37
C LYS A 31 -1.88 -8.80 9.57
N TYR A 32 -1.85 -9.05 8.26
CA TYR A 32 -0.74 -8.65 7.37
C TYR A 32 -1.12 -7.51 6.40
N TYR A 33 -2.23 -6.79 6.65
CA TYR A 33 -2.72 -5.74 5.75
C TYR A 33 -1.68 -4.65 5.48
N GLN A 34 -1.04 -4.14 6.52
CA GLN A 34 -0.05 -3.07 6.39
C GLN A 34 1.21 -3.54 5.64
N ALA A 35 1.66 -4.77 5.88
CA ALA A 35 2.80 -5.35 5.17
C ALA A 35 2.50 -5.59 3.68
N TYR A 36 1.28 -6.02 3.36
CA TYR A 36 0.83 -6.17 1.97
C TYR A 36 0.84 -4.82 1.23
N ARG A 37 0.48 -3.72 1.91
CA ARG A 37 0.50 -2.34 1.35
C ARG A 37 1.89 -1.78 1.07
N GLN A 38 2.93 -2.29 1.72
CA GLN A 38 4.31 -1.88 1.43
C GLN A 38 4.80 -2.42 0.08
N GLY A 39 4.01 -3.27 -0.56
CA GLY A 39 4.35 -3.92 -1.82
C GLY A 39 5.24 -5.13 -1.58
N HIS A 40 5.05 -6.14 -2.41
CA HIS A 40 5.79 -7.39 -2.35
C HIS A 40 5.94 -7.96 -3.75
N THR A 41 7.01 -8.73 -3.93
CA THR A 41 7.30 -9.41 -5.19
C THR A 41 6.78 -10.84 -5.08
N VAL A 42 5.89 -11.23 -5.98
CA VAL A 42 5.41 -12.61 -6.10
C VAL A 42 6.18 -13.26 -7.26
N ILE A 43 6.86 -14.35 -6.95
CA ILE A 43 7.59 -15.15 -7.93
C ILE A 43 6.72 -16.38 -8.22
N ILE A 44 6.25 -16.51 -9.45
CA ILE A 44 5.44 -17.64 -9.91
C ILE A 44 6.35 -18.53 -10.74
N GLY A 45 6.53 -19.78 -10.32
CA GLY A 45 7.16 -20.81 -11.15
C GLY A 45 6.10 -21.47 -12.03
N GLU A 46 6.33 -21.50 -13.33
CA GLU A 46 5.47 -22.15 -14.32
C GLU A 46 5.97 -23.58 -14.59
N ASP A 47 5.08 -24.46 -15.06
CA ASP A 47 5.36 -25.89 -15.24
C ASP A 47 6.41 -26.17 -16.33
N ASP A 48 6.67 -25.20 -17.20
CA ASP A 48 7.72 -25.24 -18.23
C ASP A 48 9.11 -24.83 -17.69
N GLY A 49 9.21 -24.53 -16.39
CA GLY A 49 10.43 -24.08 -15.73
C GLY A 49 10.70 -22.58 -15.86
N THR A 50 9.81 -21.82 -16.51
CA THR A 50 9.91 -20.36 -16.54
C THR A 50 9.46 -19.77 -15.20
N VAL A 51 10.00 -18.59 -14.87
CA VAL A 51 9.67 -17.88 -13.65
C VAL A 51 9.12 -16.52 -14.00
N SER A 52 7.85 -16.26 -13.68
CA SER A 52 7.24 -14.95 -13.84
C SER A 52 7.28 -14.17 -12.52
N VAL A 53 7.97 -13.03 -12.53
CA VAL A 53 8.08 -12.12 -11.38
C VAL A 53 7.01 -11.05 -11.51
N ARG A 54 6.06 -11.04 -10.58
CA ARG A 54 4.98 -10.04 -10.50
C ARG A 54 5.21 -9.11 -9.31
N TYR A 55 5.33 -7.83 -9.59
CA TYR A 55 5.42 -6.79 -8.57
C TYR A 55 4.00 -6.38 -8.18
N PHE A 56 3.59 -6.69 -6.95
CA PHE A 56 2.31 -6.25 -6.37
C PHE A 56 2.51 -4.99 -5.52
N THR A 57 3.31 -4.05 -6.03
CA THR A 57 3.40 -2.68 -5.52
C THR A 57 2.37 -1.81 -6.25
N LEU A 58 1.78 -0.84 -5.56
CA LEU A 58 1.29 0.36 -6.25
C LEU A 58 2.51 0.96 -6.98
N GLU A 59 2.40 1.31 -8.26
CA GLU A 59 3.48 1.98 -9.01
C GLU A 59 4.05 3.17 -8.21
N ASP A 60 5.31 3.54 -8.42
CA ASP A 60 5.95 4.64 -7.69
C ASP A 60 5.07 5.91 -7.69
N GLY A 61 4.57 6.29 -6.51
CA GLY A 61 3.69 7.45 -6.32
C GLY A 61 2.19 7.14 -6.21
N ALA A 62 1.76 5.88 -6.37
CA ALA A 62 0.37 5.51 -6.14
C ALA A 62 0.08 5.33 -4.63
N VAL A 63 -1.02 5.93 -4.15
CA VAL A 63 -1.50 5.86 -2.76
C VAL A 63 -2.90 5.26 -2.72
N MET A 64 -3.09 4.21 -1.93
CA MET A 64 -4.41 3.60 -1.73
C MET A 64 -5.19 4.37 -0.66
N LEU A 65 -6.36 4.91 -1.03
CA LEU A 65 -7.28 5.58 -0.10
C LEU A 65 -7.97 4.56 0.80
N GLU A 66 -7.98 4.85 2.11
CA GLU A 66 -8.73 4.09 3.11
C GLU A 66 -10.26 4.26 2.91
N PRO A 67 -11.09 3.32 3.38
CA PRO A 67 -12.54 3.35 3.16
C PRO A 67 -13.23 4.60 3.72
N ASP A 68 -12.79 5.09 4.88
CA ASP A 68 -13.26 6.32 5.50
C ASP A 68 -12.87 7.57 4.70
N VAL A 69 -11.65 7.60 4.16
CA VAL A 69 -11.20 8.68 3.28
C VAL A 69 -11.96 8.67 1.95
N ARG A 70 -12.29 7.48 1.42
CA ARG A 70 -13.06 7.33 0.17
C ARG A 70 -14.49 7.86 0.29
N GLU A 71 -15.05 7.89 1.49
CA GLU A 71 -16.37 8.48 1.75
C GLU A 71 -16.41 9.97 1.38
N TYR A 72 -15.29 10.67 1.57
CA TYR A 72 -15.16 12.10 1.25
C TYR A 72 -14.41 12.36 -0.07
N PHE A 73 -13.48 11.48 -0.44
CA PHE A 73 -12.65 11.60 -1.64
C PHE A 73 -12.75 10.32 -2.48
N PRO A 74 -13.70 10.25 -3.43
CA PRO A 74 -13.98 9.00 -4.15
C PRO A 74 -12.82 8.52 -5.03
N ASP A 75 -11.97 9.44 -5.52
CA ASP A 75 -10.88 9.15 -6.43
C ASP A 75 -9.61 10.00 -6.17
N SER A 76 -8.55 9.69 -6.93
CA SER A 76 -7.27 10.40 -6.86
C SER A 76 -7.35 11.85 -7.35
N GLU A 77 -8.32 12.19 -8.21
CA GLU A 77 -8.47 13.54 -8.74
C GLU A 77 -8.98 14.49 -7.65
N ALA A 78 -10.00 14.06 -6.90
CA ALA A 78 -10.57 14.79 -5.77
C ALA A 78 -9.53 15.05 -4.67
N VAL A 79 -8.73 14.03 -4.31
CA VAL A 79 -7.64 14.17 -3.34
C VAL A 79 -6.60 15.17 -3.82
N ASN A 80 -6.16 15.05 -5.08
CA ASN A 80 -5.15 15.93 -5.65
C ASN A 80 -5.63 17.38 -5.74
N ALA A 81 -6.89 17.61 -6.08
CA ALA A 81 -7.49 18.95 -6.09
C ALA A 81 -7.44 19.59 -4.69
N ALA A 82 -7.80 18.84 -3.64
CA ALA A 82 -7.76 19.32 -2.26
C ALA A 82 -6.33 19.56 -1.75
N LEU A 83 -5.39 18.65 -2.03
CA LEU A 83 -3.99 18.84 -1.64
C LEU A 83 -3.37 20.05 -2.36
N ARG A 84 -3.70 20.27 -3.64
CA ARG A 84 -3.24 21.45 -4.40
C ARG A 84 -3.81 22.74 -3.85
N SER A 85 -5.09 22.77 -3.46
CA SER A 85 -5.67 23.96 -2.82
C SER A 85 -4.98 24.29 -1.51
N LEU A 86 -4.64 23.28 -0.70
CA LEU A 86 -3.86 23.46 0.52
C LEU A 86 -2.45 23.98 0.23
N ILE A 87 -1.75 23.41 -0.75
CA ILE A 87 -0.41 23.87 -1.16
C ILE A 87 -0.43 25.35 -1.55
N ALA A 88 -1.48 25.80 -2.24
CA ALA A 88 -1.63 27.20 -2.64
C ALA A 88 -1.79 28.17 -1.45
N LEU A 89 -2.32 27.68 -0.31
CA LEU A 89 -2.49 28.47 0.92
C LEU A 89 -1.22 28.48 1.79
N VAL A 90 -0.32 27.51 1.61
CA VAL A 90 0.94 27.47 2.34
C VAL A 90 1.87 28.55 1.77
N PRO A 91 2.37 29.49 2.59
CA PRO A 91 3.30 30.51 2.11
C PRO A 91 4.52 29.82 1.50
N PRO A 92 5.00 30.27 0.32
CA PRO A 92 6.15 29.67 -0.32
C PRO A 92 7.31 29.68 0.67
N LYS A 93 7.94 28.52 0.88
CA LYS A 93 9.18 28.44 1.66
C LYS A 93 10.11 29.50 1.12
N SER A 94 10.38 30.56 1.89
CA SER A 94 11.27 31.62 1.45
C SER A 94 12.65 31.03 1.28
N THR A 95 12.98 30.62 0.06
CA THR A 95 14.35 30.39 -0.33
C THR A 95 14.96 31.77 -0.30
N LYS A 96 15.63 32.12 0.80
CA LYS A 96 16.38 33.38 0.95
C LYS A 96 17.21 33.57 -0.33
N ARG A 97 16.74 34.42 -1.25
CA ARG A 97 17.58 34.94 -2.34
C ARG A 97 18.67 35.74 -1.65
N ARG A 98 19.85 35.14 -1.49
CA ARG A 98 21.07 35.90 -1.20
C ARG A 98 21.33 36.78 -2.41
N THR A 99 20.80 37.98 -2.41
CA THR A 99 21.20 39.02 -3.35
C THR A 99 22.61 39.43 -2.97
N ASN A 100 23.60 38.90 -3.71
CA ASN A 100 24.94 39.48 -3.70
C ASN A 100 24.86 40.85 -4.39
N SER A 101 24.58 41.88 -3.60
CA SER A 101 24.93 43.26 -3.93
C SER A 101 26.46 43.35 -3.98
N LYS A 102 27.04 43.05 -5.14
CA LYS A 102 28.41 43.43 -5.47
C LYS A 102 28.34 44.69 -6.33
N ARG A 103 28.61 45.80 -5.64
CA ARG A 103 29.09 47.10 -6.13
C ARG A 103 29.72 47.00 -7.53
N SER A 104 29.15 47.69 -8.51
CA SER A 104 29.88 48.17 -9.68
C SER A 104 29.71 49.68 -9.76
N SER A 105 30.77 50.34 -9.31
CA SER A 105 31.18 51.73 -9.49
C SER A 105 30.49 52.53 -10.60
N THR A 106 29.97 53.68 -10.18
CA THR A 106 29.82 54.90 -10.96
C THR A 106 31.14 55.26 -11.65
N ASN A 107 31.14 55.43 -12.98
CA ASN A 107 32.11 56.31 -13.64
C ASN A 107 31.31 57.46 -14.26
N ARG A 108 31.42 58.64 -13.63
CA ARG A 108 31.10 59.94 -14.21
C ARG A 108 32.39 60.51 -14.80
N ASP A 109 32.29 60.94 -16.04
CA ASP A 109 32.86 62.16 -16.63
C ASP A 109 34.31 62.54 -16.31
N VAL A 110 35.20 62.41 -17.30
CA VAL A 110 36.10 63.48 -17.80
C VAL A 110 36.23 63.34 -19.32
#